data_AF-G8X696-F1
#
_entry.id   AF-G8X696-F1
#
_cell.length_a   1.000
_cell.length_b   1.000
_cell.length_c   1.000
_cell.angle_alpha   90.00
_cell.angle_beta   90.00
_cell.angle_gamma   90.00
#
_symmetry.space_group_name_H-M   'P 1'
#
loop_
_entity.id
_entity.type
_entity.pdbx_description
1 polymer ?
#
loop_
_entity_poly.entity_id
_entity_poly.type
_entity_poly.pdbx_seq_one_letter_code
_entity_poly.pdbx_strand_id
1 'polypeptide(L)'
;MSHKNNLRAHTFDEKSKGMGFFRFLGFDKKNDLQNFINKGAVIVDVRTANEYASGHISGSKNIPLDTIKQQAENIKKLNKPVIACCRSGMRSSQAVSILKQHNIECINGGSWDSLQNKL
;
A
#
# COMPACT_ATOMS: atom_id res chain seq x y z
N MET A 1 38.16 -52.25 3.47
CA MET A 1 36.80 -52.25 4.05
C MET A 1 36.48 -50.83 4.48
N SER A 2 35.82 -50.04 3.63
CA SER A 2 34.40 -49.65 3.76
C SER A 2 34.13 -48.97 5.12
N HIS A 3 33.88 -47.67 5.22
CA HIS A 3 32.75 -46.96 4.62
C HIS A 3 32.96 -45.44 4.55
N LYS A 4 32.32 -44.83 3.55
CA LYS A 4 32.04 -43.40 3.38
C LYS A 4 31.01 -42.91 4.41
N ASN A 5 30.99 -41.59 4.66
CA ASN A 5 29.82 -40.69 4.89
C ASN A 5 30.35 -39.37 5.48
N ASN A 6 30.62 -38.30 4.73
CA ASN A 6 29.72 -37.35 4.06
C ASN A 6 28.43 -37.02 4.83
N LEU A 7 28.42 -35.87 5.51
CA LEU A 7 27.30 -34.94 5.77
C LEU A 7 27.82 -33.92 6.80
N ARG A 8 27.63 -32.60 6.74
CA ARG A 8 27.16 -31.62 5.76
C ARG A 8 27.33 -30.29 6.50
N ALA A 9 28.05 -29.33 5.91
CA ALA A 9 28.11 -27.98 6.44
C ALA A 9 26.70 -27.40 6.51
N HIS A 10 26.29 -26.90 7.66
CA HIS A 10 25.31 -25.83 7.77
C HIS A 10 25.69 -24.98 8.97
N THR A 11 26.47 -23.94 8.66
CA THR A 11 26.51 -22.69 9.40
C THR A 11 25.08 -22.30 9.77
N PHE A 12 24.80 -22.22 11.07
CA PHE A 12 23.56 -21.64 11.59
C PHE A 12 23.54 -20.16 11.18
N ASP A 13 22.76 -19.86 10.13
CA ASP A 13 22.61 -18.53 9.57
C ASP A 13 21.58 -17.77 10.42
N GLU A 14 22.07 -17.03 11.42
CA GLU A 14 21.31 -16.07 12.22
C GLU A 14 20.93 -14.82 11.39
N LYS A 15 20.06 -14.97 10.40
CA LYS A 15 19.51 -13.84 9.63
C LYS A 15 18.00 -13.94 9.45
N SER A 16 17.25 -13.59 10.50
CA SER A 16 15.84 -13.19 10.34
C SER A 16 15.30 -12.24 11.43
N LYS A 17 16.18 -11.63 12.25
CA LYS A 17 15.80 -10.56 13.19
C LYS A 17 16.23 -9.20 12.63
N GLY A 18 15.59 -8.74 11.56
CA GLY A 18 16.01 -7.51 10.89
C GLY A 18 14.96 -6.76 10.07
N MET A 19 13.69 -7.20 10.04
CA MET A 19 12.65 -6.57 9.22
C MET A 19 11.60 -5.77 10.01
N GLY A 20 11.92 -5.38 11.26
CA GLY A 20 10.98 -4.65 12.14
C GLY A 20 11.40 -3.22 12.48
N PHE A 21 12.69 -2.89 12.41
CA PHE A 21 13.21 -1.60 12.91
C PHE A 21 13.65 -0.64 11.78
N PHE A 22 13.98 -1.15 10.60
CA PHE A 22 14.48 -0.35 9.47
C PHE A 22 13.41 0.33 8.59
N ARG A 23 12.12 0.04 8.79
CA ARG A 23 11.01 0.74 8.08
C ARG A 23 10.50 1.97 8.85
N PHE A 24 11.06 2.29 10.01
CA PHE A 24 10.64 3.39 10.87
C PHE A 24 11.20 4.77 10.44
N LEU A 25 12.25 4.83 9.61
CA LEU A 25 12.80 6.08 9.06
C LEU A 25 12.52 6.21 7.57
N GLY A 26 11.29 6.59 7.21
CA GLY A 26 10.94 7.54 6.13
C GLY A 26 11.60 7.55 4.74
N PHE A 27 12.37 6.56 4.29
CA PHE A 27 13.27 6.73 3.14
C PHE A 27 12.81 6.23 1.77
N ASP A 28 11.61 5.66 1.60
CA ASP A 28 11.32 4.97 0.32
C ASP A 28 9.91 5.15 -0.26
N LYS A 29 9.33 6.36 -0.21
CA LYS A 29 8.00 6.63 -0.80
C LYS A 29 7.85 6.22 -2.27
N LYS A 30 8.88 6.38 -3.11
CA LYS A 30 8.83 6.01 -4.54
C LYS A 30 8.88 4.48 -4.71
N ASN A 31 9.76 3.83 -3.96
CA ASN A 31 9.88 2.37 -3.95
C ASN A 31 8.62 1.71 -3.38
N ASP A 32 7.97 2.34 -2.39
CA ASP A 32 6.68 1.90 -1.86
C ASP A 32 5.56 1.97 -2.91
N LEU A 33 5.49 3.05 -3.71
CA LEU A 33 4.47 3.16 -4.76
C LEU A 33 4.61 2.05 -5.80
N GLN A 34 5.82 1.83 -6.32
CA GLN A 34 6.05 0.79 -7.32
C GLN A 34 5.77 -0.62 -6.77
N ASN A 35 6.15 -0.88 -5.51
CA ASN A 35 5.84 -2.13 -4.84
C ASN A 35 4.33 -2.38 -4.75
N PHE A 36 3.53 -1.36 -4.40
CA PHE A 36 2.07 -1.47 -4.35
C PHE A 36 1.46 -1.72 -5.73
N ILE A 37 1.96 -1.02 -6.77
CA ILE A 37 1.53 -1.24 -8.16
C ILE A 37 1.81 -2.70 -8.57
N ASN A 38 3.02 -3.20 -8.30
CA ASN A 38 3.42 -4.58 -8.63
C ASN A 38 2.58 -5.63 -7.89
N LYS A 39 2.10 -5.32 -6.67
CA LYS A 39 1.16 -6.14 -5.91
C LYS A 39 -0.29 -6.07 -6.41
N GLY A 40 -0.57 -5.28 -7.46
CA GLY A 40 -1.92 -5.08 -7.99
C GLY A 40 -2.82 -4.23 -7.10
N ALA A 41 -2.25 -3.22 -6.44
CA ALA A 41 -3.00 -2.32 -5.57
C ALA A 41 -4.15 -1.62 -6.30
N VAL A 42 -5.24 -1.39 -5.57
CA VAL A 42 -6.36 -0.58 -6.04
C VAL A 42 -6.11 0.88 -5.71
N ILE A 43 -6.34 1.76 -6.67
CA ILE A 43 -6.30 3.20 -6.44
C ILE A 43 -7.66 3.64 -5.91
N VAL A 44 -7.68 4.27 -4.74
CA VAL A 44 -8.89 4.81 -4.12
C VAL A 44 -8.80 6.33 -4.06
N ASP A 45 -9.64 6.99 -4.84
CA ASP A 45 -9.76 8.45 -4.81
C ASP A 45 -10.78 8.85 -3.74
N VAL A 46 -10.31 9.53 -2.70
CA VAL A 46 -11.12 9.91 -1.53
C VAL A 46 -11.73 11.31 -1.63
N ARG A 47 -11.71 11.90 -2.83
CA ARG A 47 -12.42 13.14 -3.13
C ARG A 47 -13.94 12.92 -3.19
N THR A 48 -14.68 14.01 -3.24
CA THR A 48 -16.13 13.97 -3.51
C THR A 48 -16.42 13.39 -4.89
N ALA A 49 -17.63 12.87 -5.09
CA ALA A 49 -18.07 12.35 -6.39
C ALA A 49 -17.99 13.41 -7.50
N ASN A 50 -18.33 14.67 -7.20
CA ASN A 50 -18.23 15.78 -8.16
C ASN A 50 -16.79 16.06 -8.58
N GLU A 51 -15.84 16.10 -7.63
CA GLU A 51 -14.42 16.28 -7.95
C GLU A 51 -13.87 15.13 -8.81
N TYR A 52 -14.33 13.90 -8.54
CA TYR A 52 -13.94 12.70 -9.29
C TYR A 52 -14.52 12.70 -10.71
N ALA A 53 -15.79 13.10 -10.85
CA ALA A 53 -16.47 13.21 -12.14
C ALA A 53 -15.80 14.24 -13.08
N SER A 54 -15.23 15.31 -12.53
CA SER A 54 -14.47 16.31 -13.29
C SER A 54 -13.10 15.83 -13.79
N GLY A 55 -12.66 14.62 -13.40
CA GLY A 55 -11.39 14.03 -13.82
C GLY A 55 -10.77 13.15 -12.74
N HIS A 56 -10.23 12.00 -13.13
CA HIS A 56 -9.66 11.01 -12.22
C HIS A 56 -8.68 10.08 -12.94
N ILE A 57 -7.96 9.26 -12.17
CA ILE A 57 -7.09 8.20 -12.69
C ILE A 57 -7.95 7.06 -13.22
N SER A 58 -7.74 6.64 -14.47
CA SER A 58 -8.45 5.50 -15.06
C SER A 58 -8.31 4.23 -14.20
N GLY A 59 -9.41 3.53 -13.96
CA GLY A 59 -9.45 2.33 -13.12
C GLY A 59 -9.38 2.58 -11.61
N SER A 60 -9.28 3.84 -11.15
CA SER A 60 -9.45 4.15 -9.73
C SER A 60 -10.90 3.96 -9.27
N LYS A 61 -11.11 3.85 -7.96
CA LYS A 61 -12.44 3.80 -7.34
C LYS A 61 -12.67 5.05 -6.52
N ASN A 62 -13.79 5.74 -6.70
CA ASN A 62 -14.16 6.85 -5.83
C ASN A 62 -14.80 6.32 -4.54
N ILE A 63 -14.16 6.59 -3.41
CA ILE A 63 -14.71 6.31 -2.07
C ILE A 63 -14.46 7.56 -1.23
N PRO A 64 -15.40 8.52 -1.19
CA PRO A 64 -15.25 9.77 -0.46
C PRO A 64 -14.80 9.56 1.00
N LEU A 65 -13.91 10.43 1.47
CA LEU A 65 -13.27 10.29 2.79
C LEU A 65 -14.25 10.09 3.95
N ASP A 66 -15.38 10.80 3.93
CA ASP A 66 -16.47 10.70 4.90
C ASP A 66 -17.12 9.30 4.94
N THR A 67 -17.09 8.57 3.83
CA THR A 67 -17.62 7.20 3.72
C THR A 67 -16.57 6.10 3.93
N ILE A 68 -15.27 6.43 3.89
CA ILE A 68 -14.16 5.45 3.96
C ILE A 68 -14.29 4.51 5.16
N LYS A 69 -14.62 5.04 6.35
CA LYS A 69 -14.76 4.23 7.58
C LYS A 69 -15.88 3.18 7.45
N GLN A 70 -17.01 3.57 6.86
CA GLN A 70 -18.14 2.66 6.65
C GLN A 70 -17.84 1.63 5.54
N GLN A 71 -17.03 2.00 4.56
CA GLN A 71 -16.65 1.14 3.43
C GLN A 71 -15.39 0.30 3.71
N ALA A 72 -14.72 0.46 4.84
CA ALA A 72 -13.45 -0.20 5.13
C ALA A 72 -13.53 -1.72 5.02
N GLU A 73 -14.60 -2.35 5.53
CA GLU A 73 -14.80 -3.79 5.40
C GLU A 73 -15.03 -4.25 3.95
N ASN A 74 -15.69 -3.42 3.13
CA ASN A 74 -15.86 -3.70 1.71
C ASN A 74 -14.54 -3.56 0.93
N ILE A 75 -13.72 -2.58 1.29
CA ILE A 75 -12.36 -2.42 0.74
C ILE A 75 -11.50 -3.62 1.13
N LYS A 76 -11.59 -4.07 2.38
CA LYS A 76 -10.85 -5.25 2.88
C LYS A 76 -11.18 -6.52 2.11
N LYS A 77 -12.46 -6.73 1.75
CA LYS A 77 -12.90 -7.86 0.92
C LYS A 77 -12.26 -7.89 -0.47
N LEU A 78 -11.71 -6.78 -0.96
CA LEU A 78 -10.98 -6.77 -2.24
C LEU A 78 -9.68 -7.58 -2.15
N ASN A 79 -9.16 -7.83 -0.94
CA ASN A 79 -7.91 -8.55 -0.68
C ASN A 79 -6.74 -8.04 -1.54
N LYS A 80 -6.68 -6.71 -1.70
CA LYS A 80 -5.67 -5.99 -2.48
C LYS A 80 -5.13 -4.81 -1.68
N PRO A 81 -3.85 -4.43 -1.82
CA PRO A 81 -3.34 -3.22 -1.22
C PRO A 81 -4.04 -1.97 -1.79
N VAL A 82 -4.00 -0.86 -1.06
CA VAL A 82 -4.67 0.39 -1.45
C VAL A 82 -3.67 1.53 -1.63
N ILE A 83 -3.78 2.26 -2.73
CA ILE A 83 -3.13 3.55 -2.92
C ILE A 83 -4.22 4.62 -2.81
N ALA A 84 -4.25 5.37 -1.71
CA ALA A 84 -5.24 6.43 -1.52
C ALA A 84 -4.73 7.74 -2.13
N CYS A 85 -5.54 8.42 -2.95
CA CYS A 85 -5.24 9.74 -3.50
C CYS A 85 -6.37 10.73 -3.26
N CYS A 86 -6.07 12.02 -3.34
CA CYS A 86 -7.09 13.07 -3.27
C CYS A 86 -6.69 14.31 -4.07
N ARG A 87 -7.10 15.53 -3.68
CA ARG A 87 -6.70 16.77 -4.38
C ARG A 87 -5.29 17.25 -4.03
N SER A 88 -4.90 17.19 -2.75
CA SER A 88 -3.64 17.79 -2.25
C SER A 88 -2.81 16.87 -1.36
N GLY A 89 -3.30 15.67 -1.06
CA GLY A 89 -2.64 14.68 -0.18
C GLY A 89 -3.14 14.63 1.27
N MET A 90 -3.85 15.66 1.76
CA MET A 90 -4.32 15.70 3.15
C MET A 90 -5.42 14.67 3.43
N ARG A 91 -6.45 14.61 2.57
CA ARG A 91 -7.56 13.66 2.71
C ARG A 91 -7.10 12.21 2.56
N SER A 92 -6.19 11.94 1.62
CA SER A 92 -5.61 10.60 1.44
C SER A 92 -4.75 10.17 2.63
N SER A 93 -4.09 11.11 3.33
CA SER A 93 -3.41 10.81 4.59
C SER A 93 -4.39 10.36 5.68
N GLN A 94 -5.54 11.03 5.80
CA GLN A 94 -6.59 10.64 6.76
C GLN A 94 -7.19 9.28 6.39
N ALA A 95 -7.45 9.03 5.11
CA ALA A 95 -7.92 7.73 4.63
C ALA A 95 -6.96 6.60 4.96
N VAL A 96 -5.65 6.78 4.76
CA VAL A 96 -4.62 5.79 5.14
C VAL A 96 -4.65 5.48 6.63
N SER A 97 -4.80 6.50 7.49
CA SER A 97 -4.92 6.28 8.94
C SER A 97 -6.13 5.41 9.28
N ILE A 98 -7.28 5.67 8.67
CA ILE A 98 -8.51 4.88 8.86
C ILE A 98 -8.28 3.44 8.35
N LEU A 99 -7.81 3.28 7.11
CA LEU A 99 -7.62 1.95 6.50
C LEU A 99 -6.62 1.09 7.29
N LYS A 100 -5.55 1.68 7.83
CA LYS A 100 -4.61 0.99 8.71
C LYS A 100 -5.26 0.47 9.99
N GLN A 101 -6.18 1.22 10.60
CA GLN A 101 -6.94 0.76 11.77
C GLN A 101 -7.80 -0.48 11.46
N HIS A 102 -8.19 -0.68 10.20
CA HIS A 102 -8.92 -1.86 9.73
C HIS A 102 -8.01 -2.99 9.22
N ASN A 103 -6.70 -2.89 9.42
CA ASN A 103 -5.67 -3.83 8.96
C ASN A 103 -5.62 -3.98 7.43
N ILE A 104 -5.82 -2.87 6.70
CA ILE A 104 -5.70 -2.83 5.23
C ILE A 104 -4.32 -2.29 4.87
N GLU A 105 -3.57 -3.04 4.07
CA GLU A 105 -2.28 -2.59 3.54
C GLU A 105 -2.51 -1.38 2.62
N CYS A 106 -1.99 -0.21 2.99
CA CYS A 106 -2.24 1.03 2.24
C CYS A 106 -1.10 2.06 2.33
N ILE A 107 -0.99 2.90 1.29
CA ILE A 107 -0.08 4.05 1.20
C ILE A 107 -0.79 5.33 0.77
N ASN A 108 -0.19 6.48 1.09
CA ASN A 108 -0.66 7.79 0.64
C ASN A 108 -0.04 8.11 -0.73
N GLY A 109 -0.87 8.15 -1.77
CA GLY A 109 -0.49 8.51 -3.14
C GLY A 109 -0.43 10.02 -3.42
N GLY A 110 -0.89 10.87 -2.49
CA GLY A 110 -0.86 12.32 -2.64
C GLY A 110 -2.02 12.88 -3.47
N SER A 111 -1.75 13.87 -4.32
CA SER A 111 -2.73 14.38 -5.29
C SER A 111 -2.94 13.38 -6.43
N TRP A 112 -4.16 13.28 -6.94
CA TRP A 112 -4.50 12.36 -8.02
C TRP A 112 -3.77 12.71 -9.32
N ASP A 113 -3.55 13.99 -9.61
CA ASP A 113 -2.77 14.47 -10.75
C ASP A 113 -1.28 14.05 -10.65
N SER A 114 -0.65 14.25 -9.48
CA SER A 114 0.73 13.85 -9.27
C SER A 114 0.90 12.34 -9.28
N LEU A 115 -0.09 11.60 -8.76
CA LEU A 115 -0.10 10.15 -8.82
C LEU A 115 -0.25 9.67 -10.27
N GLN A 116 -1.14 10.27 -11.07
CA GLN A 116 -1.33 9.92 -12.47
C GLN A 116 -0.04 10.02 -13.27
N ASN A 117 0.74 11.07 -13.06
CA ASN A 117 2.02 11.27 -13.76
C ASN A 117 3.13 10.28 -13.37
N LYS A 118 2.90 9.41 -12.37
CA LYS A 118 3.84 8.40 -11.88
C LYS A 118 3.43 6.96 -12.25
N LEU A 119 2.22 6.78 -12.78
CA LEU A 119 1.70 5.49 -13.27
C LEU A 119 2.12 5.29 -14.72
#